data_AF-A0A0E1NXR1-F1
#
_entry.id   AF-A0A0E1NXR1-F1
#
_cell.length_a   1.000
_cell.length_b   1.000
_cell.length_c   1.000
_cell.angle_alpha   90.00
_cell.angle_beta   90.00
_cell.angle_gamma   90.00
#
_symmetry.space_group_name_H-M   'P 1'
#
loop_
_entity.id
_entity.type
_entity.pdbx_description
1 polymer ?
#
loop_
_entity_poly.entity_id
_entity_poly.type
_entity_poly.pdbx_seq_one_letter_code
_entity_poly.pdbx_strand_id
1 'polypeptide(L)'
;MSFAHAQTLPDVYSVVERKLENALPLAEHPHYDAQAPYFELHREILMFSSPERANTLLKKLDFSSKEAMLSLNISADWIAGTGNPDKAMVFLSQIGLEKPSSFSAYKNYVDAWIEKKQPESALKLLMLDNSARNYYLPAVLDAYRDTPDQAVTIYKDIYGDNIIEPTNQLRMLLAIAENYRVNGAPKNTLIYTDKAQVMFIDVLKKKKNNEIHFYKDYLNLINLYSFAGNKQQALILSEQLLRAAGDKGTYYDLALSGIMAFYHANGFTEEYNALIATSIATTDKSFSFAPKPIEEIKLIRLLNATNETGLIKERIDKLMISPEYACYDDRYCYEYKIDSLNFLYLSKSDALADKYLNIIIEESQNQKFNPWETVTKSIVKKLVDIGRIAEAKKLAADAEVIYLSQLKDSPPKEVERNYRDLAEMYGFAGDVVSAERILNKHVTTAQNYFITDLFIKNKQWDEARARVVKDTGLSGQNLTLLQNICATNTPECMQHITFTLKSMLTRESITAEDASGNQQLYQLGIIYHSLGIKPTEEQQLLIQKLYDNAAA
;
A
#
# COMPACT_ATOMS: atom_id res chain seq x y z
N MET A 1 0.81 54.34 23.76
CA MET A 1 0.69 52.98 24.34
C MET A 1 1.20 52.01 23.30
N SER A 2 2.38 51.44 23.54
CA SER A 2 3.04 50.51 22.62
C SER A 2 2.47 49.11 22.86
N PHE A 3 1.95 48.48 21.81
CA PHE A 3 1.62 47.05 21.83
C PHE A 3 2.94 46.27 21.83
N ALA A 4 3.35 45.79 23.01
CA ALA A 4 4.36 44.76 23.09
C ALA A 4 3.87 43.53 22.32
N HIS A 5 4.54 43.18 21.23
CA HIS A 5 4.38 41.88 20.60
C HIS A 5 4.77 40.83 21.65
N ALA A 6 3.83 40.03 22.14
CA ALA A 6 4.14 38.88 22.95
C ALA A 6 5.11 38.00 22.14
N GLN A 7 6.33 37.79 22.64
CA GLN A 7 7.28 36.86 22.03
C GLN A 7 6.62 35.49 22.00
N THR A 8 6.27 35.03 20.81
CA THR A 8 5.81 33.66 20.57
C THR A 8 6.97 32.72 20.91
N LEU A 9 6.74 31.80 21.85
CA LEU A 9 7.70 30.74 22.18
C LEU A 9 8.04 29.93 20.92
N PRO A 10 9.31 29.51 20.72
CA PRO A 10 9.70 28.74 19.55
C PRO A 10 9.02 27.37 19.56
N ASP A 11 8.63 26.89 18.39
CA ASP A 11 8.20 25.51 18.17
C ASP A 11 9.34 24.66 17.56
N VAL A 12 9.08 23.37 17.33
CA VAL A 12 10.07 22.47 16.73
C VAL A 12 10.50 22.89 15.32
N TYR A 13 9.62 23.54 14.54
CA TYR A 13 9.98 24.09 13.24
C TYR A 13 10.81 25.37 13.38
N SER A 14 10.69 26.13 14.47
CA SER A 14 11.57 27.27 14.78
C SER A 14 13.01 26.82 15.03
N VAL A 15 13.20 25.64 15.64
CA VAL A 15 14.53 25.02 15.78
C VAL A 15 15.13 24.74 14.40
N VAL A 16 14.36 24.12 13.50
CA VAL A 16 14.81 23.83 12.13
C VAL A 16 15.10 25.12 11.36
N GLU A 17 14.21 26.11 11.41
CA GLU A 17 14.41 27.42 10.77
C GLU A 17 15.71 28.07 11.23
N ARG A 18 15.98 28.07 12.55
CA ARG A 18 17.20 28.65 13.12
C ARG A 18 18.47 27.94 12.67
N LYS A 19 18.43 26.60 12.62
CA LYS A 19 19.56 25.80 12.10
C LYS A 19 19.84 26.14 10.64
N LEU A 20 18.80 26.26 9.83
CA LEU A 20 18.94 26.63 8.42
C LEU A 20 19.49 28.05 8.27
N GLU A 21 18.99 29.01 9.05
CA GLU A 21 19.47 30.41 9.02
C GLU A 21 20.96 30.52 9.33
N ASN A 22 21.47 29.67 10.23
CA ASN A 22 22.89 29.65 10.59
C ASN A 22 23.76 28.88 9.59
N ALA A 23 23.29 27.73 9.10
CA ALA A 23 24.08 26.88 8.21
C ALA A 23 24.04 27.35 6.75
N LEU A 24 22.92 27.93 6.32
CA LEU A 24 22.64 28.37 4.96
C LEU A 24 21.88 29.71 4.96
N PRO A 25 22.53 30.85 5.34
CA PRO A 25 21.86 32.14 5.35
C PRO A 25 21.30 32.54 3.98
N LEU A 26 20.00 32.80 3.87
CA LEU A 26 19.35 33.13 2.58
C LEU A 26 19.98 34.32 1.84
N ALA A 27 20.50 35.30 2.57
CA ALA A 27 21.17 36.48 2.00
C ALA A 27 22.47 36.13 1.25
N GLU A 28 23.16 35.08 1.67
CA GLU A 28 24.43 34.59 1.07
C GLU A 28 24.18 33.49 0.03
N HIS A 29 22.95 32.96 0.00
CA HIS A 29 22.56 31.80 -0.80
C HIS A 29 21.25 32.05 -1.59
N PRO A 30 21.29 32.90 -2.63
CA PRO A 30 20.11 33.28 -3.39
C PRO A 30 19.64 32.20 -4.39
N HIS A 31 20.43 31.15 -4.62
CA HIS A 31 20.13 30.13 -5.64
C HIS A 31 19.38 28.93 -5.06
N TYR A 32 18.55 28.29 -5.90
CA TYR A 32 17.64 27.20 -5.51
C TYR A 32 18.32 26.06 -4.72
N ASP A 33 19.46 25.54 -5.19
CA ASP A 33 20.10 24.36 -4.58
C ASP A 33 20.45 24.60 -3.10
N ALA A 34 20.79 25.84 -2.74
CA ALA A 34 21.07 26.23 -1.37
C ALA A 34 19.81 26.59 -0.56
N GLN A 35 18.67 26.81 -1.23
CA GLN A 35 17.37 27.09 -0.60
C GLN A 35 16.48 25.85 -0.48
N ALA A 36 16.83 24.71 -1.09
CA ALA A 36 16.03 23.48 -1.05
C ALA A 36 15.57 23.06 0.37
N PRO A 37 16.41 23.11 1.42
CA PRO A 37 15.97 22.80 2.79
C PRO A 37 14.92 23.77 3.33
N TYR A 38 14.93 25.04 2.91
CA TYR A 38 13.91 26.00 3.30
C TYR A 38 12.57 25.77 2.59
N PHE A 39 12.58 25.27 1.35
CA PHE A 39 11.36 24.84 0.67
C PHE A 39 10.71 23.64 1.37
N GLU A 40 11.53 22.69 1.86
CA GLU A 40 11.03 21.58 2.69
C GLU A 40 10.41 22.09 3.99
N LEU A 41 11.13 22.94 4.74
CA LEU A 41 10.60 23.57 5.97
C LEU A 41 9.31 24.33 5.69
N HIS A 42 9.25 25.11 4.61
CA HIS A 42 8.05 25.83 4.19
C HIS A 42 6.86 24.90 4.01
N ARG A 43 7.04 23.77 3.31
CA ARG A 43 5.99 22.76 3.12
C ARG A 43 5.46 22.23 4.46
N GLU A 44 6.36 21.90 5.38
CA GLU A 44 5.98 21.38 6.71
C GLU A 44 5.22 22.42 7.54
N ILE A 45 5.71 23.68 7.57
CA ILE A 45 5.02 24.78 8.28
C ILE A 45 3.66 25.05 7.65
N LEU A 46 3.60 25.11 6.31
CA LEU A 46 2.36 25.33 5.58
C LEU A 46 1.34 24.28 5.96
N MET A 47 1.73 23.01 6.05
CA MET A 47 0.81 21.93 6.37
C MET A 47 0.43 21.89 7.86
N PHE A 48 1.41 21.89 8.76
CA PHE A 48 1.24 21.49 10.17
C PHE A 48 1.39 22.63 11.18
N SER A 49 1.63 23.86 10.74
CA SER A 49 1.75 25.03 11.61
C SER A 49 0.81 26.15 11.13
N SER A 50 1.24 27.40 11.25
CA SER A 50 0.48 28.59 10.85
C SER A 50 0.71 28.93 9.36
N PRO A 51 -0.37 29.08 8.56
CA PRO A 51 -0.28 29.59 7.19
C PRO A 51 0.40 30.95 7.10
N GLU A 52 0.23 31.82 8.09
CA GLU A 52 0.86 33.13 8.15
C GLU A 52 2.39 33.00 8.23
N ARG A 53 2.88 32.08 9.07
CA ARG A 53 4.33 31.80 9.18
C ARG A 53 4.89 31.22 7.88
N ALA A 54 4.17 30.28 7.26
CA ALA A 54 4.56 29.75 5.95
C ALA A 54 4.67 30.86 4.91
N ASN A 55 3.66 31.74 4.83
CA ASN A 55 3.66 32.87 3.92
C ASN A 55 4.83 33.84 4.17
N THR A 56 5.19 34.09 5.44
CA THR A 56 6.36 34.92 5.77
C THR A 56 7.66 34.27 5.31
N LEU A 57 7.82 32.95 5.48
CA LEU A 57 8.99 32.23 4.97
C LEU A 57 9.02 32.26 3.44
N LEU A 58 7.91 31.99 2.77
CA LEU A 58 7.80 32.01 1.30
C LEU A 58 8.26 33.34 0.69
N LYS A 59 7.92 34.47 1.32
CA LYS A 59 8.33 35.82 0.88
C LYS A 59 9.84 36.06 0.93
N LYS A 60 10.59 35.27 1.70
CA LYS A 60 12.06 35.34 1.79
C LYS A 60 12.76 34.48 0.73
N LEU A 61 12.05 33.52 0.11
CA LEU A 61 12.62 32.57 -0.83
C LEU A 61 12.61 33.13 -2.25
N ASP A 62 13.66 32.84 -3.01
CA ASP A 62 13.68 33.12 -4.45
C ASP A 62 13.16 31.90 -5.20
N PHE A 63 11.95 32.02 -5.74
CA PHE A 63 11.30 30.99 -6.54
C PHE A 63 11.08 31.38 -8.00
N SER A 64 11.88 32.33 -8.50
CA SER A 64 11.88 32.73 -9.92
C SER A 64 12.44 31.64 -10.85
N SER A 65 13.27 30.74 -10.32
CA SER A 65 13.82 29.60 -11.08
C SER A 65 12.77 28.52 -11.36
N LYS A 66 13.00 27.73 -12.41
CA LYS A 66 12.11 26.62 -12.78
C LYS A 66 12.12 25.52 -11.72
N GLU A 67 13.28 25.28 -11.12
CA GLU A 67 13.52 24.26 -10.11
C GLU A 67 12.79 24.59 -8.80
N ALA A 68 12.85 25.86 -8.37
CA ALA A 68 12.10 26.32 -7.21
C ALA A 68 10.59 26.26 -7.44
N MET A 69 10.12 26.72 -8.60
CA MET A 69 8.71 26.65 -8.96
C MET A 69 8.21 25.18 -9.00
N LEU A 70 9.03 24.26 -9.51
CA LEU A 70 8.73 22.83 -9.51
C LEU A 70 8.62 22.28 -8.08
N SER A 71 9.54 22.65 -7.18
CA SER A 71 9.52 22.23 -5.77
C SER A 71 8.27 22.71 -5.01
N LEU A 72 7.87 23.97 -5.24
CA LEU A 72 6.63 24.53 -4.69
C LEU A 72 5.39 23.84 -5.28
N ASN A 73 5.40 23.50 -6.57
CA ASN A 73 4.30 22.74 -7.19
C ASN A 73 4.15 21.35 -6.58
N ILE A 74 5.26 20.62 -6.42
CA ILE A 74 5.27 19.30 -5.77
C ILE A 74 4.75 19.41 -4.32
N SER A 75 5.06 20.50 -3.63
CA SER A 75 4.55 20.76 -2.29
C SER A 75 3.02 20.95 -2.29
N ALA A 76 2.47 21.69 -3.26
CA ALA A 76 1.03 21.83 -3.41
C ALA A 76 0.36 20.46 -3.71
N ASP A 77 0.95 19.68 -4.60
CA ASP A 77 0.46 18.35 -4.97
C ASP A 77 0.43 17.39 -3.79
N TRP A 78 1.44 17.47 -2.93
CA TRP A 78 1.50 16.69 -1.69
C TRP A 78 0.44 17.15 -0.68
N ILE A 79 0.20 18.46 -0.53
CA ILE A 79 -0.88 18.99 0.31
C ILE A 79 -2.25 18.50 -0.20
N ALA A 80 -2.46 18.45 -1.52
CA ALA A 80 -3.67 17.88 -2.09
C ALA A 80 -3.78 16.37 -1.80
N GLY A 81 -2.70 15.61 -2.04
CA GLY A 81 -2.66 14.14 -1.87
C GLY A 81 -2.79 13.67 -0.42
N THR A 82 -2.60 14.55 0.54
CA THR A 82 -2.84 14.32 1.98
C THR A 82 -4.24 14.76 2.42
N GLY A 83 -5.15 14.96 1.47
CA GLY A 83 -6.55 15.25 1.71
C GLY A 83 -6.87 16.74 1.90
N ASN A 84 -5.96 17.67 1.55
CA ASN A 84 -6.18 19.12 1.70
C ASN A 84 -6.19 19.90 0.37
N PRO A 85 -7.04 19.54 -0.61
CA PRO A 85 -7.00 20.11 -1.96
C PRO A 85 -7.34 21.61 -2.01
N ASP A 86 -8.23 22.13 -1.16
CA ASP A 86 -8.54 23.57 -1.14
C ASP A 86 -7.33 24.41 -0.67
N LYS A 87 -6.62 23.92 0.35
CA LYS A 87 -5.39 24.55 0.85
C LYS A 87 -4.29 24.53 -0.21
N ALA A 88 -4.18 23.43 -0.95
CA ALA A 88 -3.27 23.33 -2.09
C ALA A 88 -3.61 24.33 -3.20
N MET A 89 -4.90 24.51 -3.54
CA MET A 89 -5.33 25.51 -4.54
C MET A 89 -5.02 26.95 -4.10
N VAL A 90 -5.24 27.28 -2.83
CA VAL A 90 -4.85 28.60 -2.27
C VAL A 90 -3.34 28.80 -2.42
N PHE A 91 -2.56 27.78 -2.08
CA PHE A 91 -1.11 27.85 -2.18
C PHE A 91 -0.60 27.97 -3.63
N LEU A 92 -1.18 27.24 -4.58
CA LEU A 92 -0.90 27.42 -6.01
C LEU A 92 -1.11 28.88 -6.43
N SER A 93 -2.23 29.48 -6.03
CA SER A 93 -2.53 30.87 -6.36
C SER A 93 -1.50 31.85 -5.78
N GLN A 94 -1.01 31.59 -4.55
CA GLN A 94 0.02 32.43 -3.92
C GLN A 94 1.36 32.42 -4.67
N ILE A 95 1.70 31.30 -5.32
CA ILE A 95 2.91 31.17 -6.14
C ILE A 95 2.66 31.53 -7.62
N GLY A 96 1.48 32.08 -7.95
CA GLY A 96 1.13 32.56 -9.28
C GLY A 96 0.61 31.49 -10.25
N LEU A 97 0.18 30.33 -9.73
CA LEU A 97 -0.39 29.24 -10.53
C LEU A 97 -1.90 29.11 -10.31
N GLU A 98 -2.66 28.99 -11.40
CA GLU A 98 -4.12 28.79 -11.34
C GLU A 98 -4.51 27.31 -11.26
N LYS A 99 -3.60 26.41 -11.62
CA LYS A 99 -3.82 24.97 -11.69
C LYS A 99 -2.50 24.20 -11.50
N PRO A 100 -2.54 22.89 -11.17
CA PRO A 100 -1.34 22.06 -11.12
C PRO A 100 -0.59 22.07 -12.45
N SER A 101 0.74 22.10 -12.38
CA SER A 101 1.57 22.17 -13.60
C SER A 101 1.73 20.82 -14.29
N SER A 102 1.62 19.72 -13.55
CA SER A 102 1.72 18.36 -14.08
C SER A 102 0.34 17.75 -14.28
N PHE A 103 0.19 17.02 -15.39
CA PHE A 103 -1.00 16.22 -15.65
C PHE A 103 -1.24 15.14 -14.58
N SER A 104 -0.19 14.52 -14.03
CA SER A 104 -0.33 13.50 -12.98
C SER A 104 -0.81 14.08 -11.66
N ALA A 105 -0.54 15.35 -11.40
CA ALA A 105 -0.90 16.03 -10.16
C ALA A 105 -2.41 16.15 -9.94
N TYR A 106 -3.18 16.34 -11.02
CA TYR A 106 -4.64 16.44 -10.97
C TYR A 106 -5.28 15.27 -10.21
N LYS A 107 -4.70 14.07 -10.29
CA LYS A 107 -5.18 12.90 -9.54
C LYS A 107 -5.33 13.19 -8.05
N ASN A 108 -4.31 13.80 -7.44
CA ASN A 108 -4.31 14.09 -6.00
C ASN A 108 -5.45 15.04 -5.60
N TYR A 109 -5.74 16.04 -6.42
CA TYR A 109 -6.81 17.02 -6.15
C TYR A 109 -8.19 16.39 -6.39
N VAL A 110 -8.35 15.71 -7.52
CA VAL A 110 -9.61 15.07 -7.91
C VAL A 110 -10.01 14.01 -6.90
N ASP A 111 -9.10 13.09 -6.55
CA ASP A 111 -9.37 12.01 -5.59
C ASP A 111 -9.73 12.59 -4.22
N ALA A 112 -8.97 13.58 -3.72
CA ALA A 112 -9.21 14.17 -2.41
C ALA A 112 -10.56 14.90 -2.32
N TRP A 113 -10.98 15.62 -3.36
CA TRP A 113 -12.31 16.24 -3.38
C TRP A 113 -13.44 15.20 -3.53
N ILE A 114 -13.24 14.14 -4.30
CA ILE A 114 -14.21 13.02 -4.39
C ILE A 114 -14.39 12.36 -3.02
N GLU A 115 -13.30 12.06 -2.31
CA GLU A 115 -13.35 11.48 -0.96
C GLU A 115 -14.08 12.40 0.02
N LYS A 116 -13.90 13.72 -0.11
CA LYS A 116 -14.62 14.75 0.63
C LYS A 116 -16.07 14.99 0.18
N LYS A 117 -16.58 14.23 -0.79
CA LYS A 117 -17.93 14.40 -1.38
C LYS A 117 -18.16 15.78 -2.01
N GLN A 118 -17.13 16.33 -2.65
CA GLN A 118 -17.14 17.62 -3.34
C GLN A 118 -16.75 17.48 -4.83
N PRO A 119 -17.41 16.61 -5.62
CA PRO A 119 -17.05 16.36 -7.02
C PRO A 119 -17.18 17.61 -7.92
N GLU A 120 -17.97 18.61 -7.53
CA GLU A 120 -18.10 19.90 -8.20
C GLU A 120 -16.80 20.73 -8.18
N SER A 121 -16.02 20.64 -7.10
CA SER A 121 -14.71 21.32 -7.00
C SER A 121 -13.69 20.64 -7.92
N ALA A 122 -13.69 19.31 -7.96
CA ALA A 122 -12.89 18.54 -8.91
C ALA A 122 -13.26 18.87 -10.36
N LEU A 123 -14.55 18.96 -10.69
CA LEU A 123 -15.01 19.34 -12.02
C LEU A 123 -14.53 20.74 -12.41
N LYS A 124 -14.63 21.74 -11.51
CA LYS A 124 -14.14 23.10 -11.76
C LYS A 124 -12.65 23.13 -12.11
N LEU A 125 -11.83 22.37 -11.37
CA LEU A 125 -10.40 22.26 -11.67
C LEU A 125 -10.17 21.65 -13.05
N LEU A 126 -10.87 20.56 -13.37
CA LEU A 126 -10.75 19.89 -14.68
C LEU A 126 -11.18 20.82 -15.83
N MET A 127 -12.11 21.74 -15.62
CA MET A 127 -12.49 22.71 -16.65
C MET A 127 -11.36 23.67 -17.06
N LEU A 128 -10.29 23.78 -16.27
CA LEU A 128 -9.11 24.59 -16.59
C LEU A 128 -8.12 23.88 -17.55
N ASP A 129 -8.30 22.59 -17.82
CA ASP A 129 -7.39 21.81 -18.66
C ASP A 129 -8.09 20.67 -19.42
N ASN A 130 -8.15 20.78 -20.75
CA ASN A 130 -8.84 19.79 -21.59
C ASN A 130 -8.23 18.39 -21.49
N SER A 131 -6.91 18.27 -21.39
CA SER A 131 -6.23 16.97 -21.31
C SER A 131 -6.54 16.30 -19.97
N ALA A 132 -6.38 17.03 -18.87
CA ALA A 132 -6.73 16.53 -17.54
C ALA A 132 -8.22 16.16 -17.46
N ARG A 133 -9.11 17.02 -17.97
CA ARG A 133 -10.55 16.76 -18.04
C ARG A 133 -10.84 15.45 -18.74
N ASN A 134 -10.33 15.27 -19.95
CA ASN A 134 -10.60 14.08 -20.73
C ASN A 134 -10.13 12.79 -20.03
N TYR A 135 -9.13 12.86 -19.16
CA TYR A 135 -8.59 11.68 -18.48
C TYR A 135 -9.25 11.40 -17.12
N TYR A 136 -9.47 12.42 -16.29
CA TYR A 136 -9.95 12.24 -14.90
C TYR A 136 -11.46 12.40 -14.73
N LEU A 137 -12.17 12.94 -15.72
CA LEU A 137 -13.63 13.08 -15.66
C LEU A 137 -14.39 11.76 -15.44
N PRO A 138 -13.96 10.56 -15.89
CA PRO A 138 -14.66 9.32 -15.52
C PRO A 138 -14.79 9.14 -14.00
N ALA A 139 -13.76 9.48 -13.22
CA ALA A 139 -13.78 9.39 -11.76
C ALA A 139 -14.75 10.41 -11.14
N VAL A 140 -14.81 11.63 -11.70
CA VAL A 140 -15.77 12.66 -11.25
C VAL A 140 -17.21 12.25 -11.56
N LEU A 141 -17.47 11.63 -12.72
CA LEU A 141 -18.81 11.14 -13.06
C LEU A 141 -19.23 9.95 -12.18
N ASP A 142 -18.30 9.06 -11.84
CA ASP A 142 -18.53 7.97 -10.87
C ASP A 142 -18.93 8.51 -9.48
N ALA A 143 -18.38 9.65 -9.06
CA ALA A 143 -18.73 10.31 -7.81
C ALA A 143 -20.18 10.84 -7.75
N TYR A 144 -20.87 11.00 -8.90
CA TYR A 144 -22.31 11.31 -8.97
C TYR A 144 -23.19 10.05 -8.91
N ARG A 145 -22.74 9.02 -8.18
CA ARG A 145 -23.39 7.72 -8.04
C ARG A 145 -24.86 7.81 -7.64
N ASP A 146 -25.19 8.69 -6.71
CA ASP A 146 -26.55 8.84 -6.19
C ASP A 146 -27.43 9.79 -7.04
N THR A 147 -26.83 10.47 -8.02
CA THR A 147 -27.51 11.44 -8.90
C THR A 147 -27.08 11.23 -10.37
N PRO A 148 -27.43 10.07 -10.97
CA PRO A 148 -26.94 9.70 -12.31
C PRO A 148 -27.33 10.70 -13.41
N ASP A 149 -28.47 11.38 -13.30
CA ASP A 149 -28.90 12.39 -14.27
C ASP A 149 -27.95 13.60 -14.30
N GLN A 150 -27.31 13.94 -13.17
CA GLN A 150 -26.31 15.00 -13.12
C GLN A 150 -25.04 14.59 -13.87
N ALA A 151 -24.59 13.34 -13.72
CA ALA A 151 -23.46 12.80 -14.47
C ALA A 151 -23.73 12.85 -15.99
N VAL A 152 -24.95 12.52 -16.40
CA VAL A 152 -25.39 12.61 -17.80
C VAL A 152 -25.32 14.04 -18.31
N THR A 153 -25.85 15.01 -17.56
CA THR A 153 -25.83 16.42 -17.94
C THR A 153 -24.40 16.91 -18.13
N ILE A 154 -23.51 16.63 -17.17
CA ILE A 154 -22.09 17.00 -17.28
C ILE A 154 -21.44 16.40 -18.53
N TYR A 155 -21.65 15.11 -18.78
CA TYR A 155 -21.11 14.44 -19.97
C TYR A 155 -21.61 15.08 -21.27
N LYS A 156 -22.91 15.37 -21.36
CA LYS A 156 -23.53 15.99 -22.54
C LYS A 156 -23.08 17.43 -22.74
N ASP A 157 -22.94 18.22 -21.68
CA ASP A 157 -22.52 19.62 -21.77
C ASP A 157 -21.07 19.73 -22.29
N ILE A 158 -20.22 18.77 -21.93
CA ILE A 158 -18.80 18.79 -22.33
C ILE A 158 -18.60 18.19 -23.73
N TYR A 159 -19.23 17.05 -24.03
CA TYR A 159 -18.96 16.31 -25.28
C TYR A 159 -20.11 16.34 -26.28
N GLY A 160 -21.35 16.42 -25.81
CA GLY A 160 -22.54 16.19 -26.65
C GLY A 160 -22.43 14.85 -27.39
N ASP A 161 -22.52 14.90 -28.72
CA ASP A 161 -22.34 13.75 -29.61
C ASP A 161 -20.89 13.62 -30.14
N ASN A 162 -19.98 14.51 -29.76
CA ASN A 162 -18.61 14.51 -30.25
C ASN A 162 -17.76 13.42 -29.59
N ILE A 163 -16.96 12.73 -30.40
CA ILE A 163 -15.99 11.74 -29.93
C ILE A 163 -14.59 12.36 -30.03
N ILE A 164 -14.04 12.77 -28.89
CA ILE A 164 -12.72 13.39 -28.74
C ILE A 164 -11.69 12.36 -28.26
N GLU A 165 -12.00 11.66 -27.16
CA GLU A 165 -11.12 10.68 -26.51
C GLU A 165 -11.88 9.37 -26.29
N PRO A 166 -11.99 8.50 -27.31
CA PRO A 166 -12.89 7.34 -27.30
C PRO A 166 -12.73 6.43 -26.08
N THR A 167 -11.49 6.15 -25.66
CA THR A 167 -11.21 5.28 -24.52
C THR A 167 -11.72 5.85 -23.20
N ASN A 168 -11.56 7.16 -22.99
CA ASN A 168 -12.01 7.78 -21.73
C ASN A 168 -13.52 8.05 -21.78
N GLN A 169 -14.07 8.43 -22.94
CA GLN A 169 -15.51 8.58 -23.10
C GLN A 169 -16.25 7.25 -22.95
N LEU A 170 -15.66 6.11 -23.38
CA LEU A 170 -16.16 4.78 -23.02
C LEU A 170 -16.28 4.63 -21.50
N ARG A 171 -15.22 4.95 -20.75
CA ARG A 171 -15.22 4.83 -19.28
C ARG A 171 -16.21 5.78 -18.61
N MET A 172 -16.43 6.97 -19.17
CA MET A 172 -17.49 7.88 -18.72
C MET A 172 -18.89 7.28 -18.90
N LEU A 173 -19.15 6.68 -20.07
CA LEU A 173 -20.43 6.02 -20.35
C LEU A 173 -20.64 4.79 -19.46
N LEU A 174 -19.59 4.02 -19.19
CA LEU A 174 -19.63 2.91 -18.24
C LEU A 174 -19.94 3.38 -16.81
N ALA A 175 -19.30 4.47 -16.34
CA ALA A 175 -19.60 5.06 -15.03
C ALA A 175 -21.07 5.53 -14.93
N ILE A 176 -21.58 6.20 -15.97
CA ILE A 176 -23.00 6.60 -16.01
C ILE A 176 -23.93 5.38 -15.97
N ALA A 177 -23.65 4.35 -16.75
CA ALA A 177 -24.45 3.12 -16.76
C ALA A 177 -24.43 2.43 -15.39
N GLU A 178 -23.28 2.37 -14.74
CA GLU A 178 -23.11 1.82 -13.39
C GLU A 178 -23.88 2.63 -12.35
N ASN A 179 -23.87 3.97 -12.43
CA ASN A 179 -24.66 4.83 -11.55
C ASN A 179 -26.17 4.54 -11.69
N TYR A 180 -26.70 4.29 -12.89
CA TYR A 180 -28.10 3.84 -13.02
C TYR A 180 -28.31 2.42 -12.49
N ARG A 181 -27.34 1.51 -12.68
CA ARG A 181 -27.39 0.13 -12.20
C ARG A 181 -27.57 0.06 -10.69
N VAL A 182 -26.72 0.77 -9.95
CA VAL A 182 -26.75 0.80 -8.48
C VAL A 182 -28.02 1.45 -7.92
N ASN A 183 -28.67 2.33 -8.70
CA ASN A 183 -29.96 2.93 -8.38
C ASN A 183 -31.17 2.11 -8.85
N GLY A 184 -30.97 0.86 -9.31
CA GLY A 184 -32.09 -0.01 -9.67
C GLY A 184 -32.82 0.40 -10.96
N ALA A 185 -32.15 1.12 -11.88
CA ALA A 185 -32.75 1.66 -13.10
C ALA A 185 -32.32 0.87 -14.36
N PRO A 186 -32.86 -0.34 -14.62
CA PRO A 186 -32.41 -1.22 -15.69
C PRO A 186 -32.58 -0.64 -17.10
N LYS A 187 -33.64 0.15 -17.34
CA LYS A 187 -33.87 0.80 -18.64
C LYS A 187 -32.76 1.80 -18.99
N ASN A 188 -32.42 2.68 -18.04
CA ASN A 188 -31.36 3.67 -18.25
C ASN A 188 -29.98 3.02 -18.25
N THR A 189 -29.77 1.98 -17.42
CA THR A 189 -28.57 1.15 -17.46
C THR A 189 -28.35 0.62 -18.87
N LEU A 190 -29.38 0.02 -19.49
CA LEU A 190 -29.30 -0.50 -20.86
C LEU A 190 -28.93 0.58 -21.87
N ILE A 191 -29.61 1.74 -21.84
CA ILE A 191 -29.37 2.85 -22.78
C ILE A 191 -27.90 3.28 -22.77
N TYR A 192 -27.30 3.47 -21.60
CA TYR A 192 -25.90 3.90 -21.52
C TYR A 192 -24.90 2.76 -21.73
N THR A 193 -25.30 1.53 -21.44
CA THR A 193 -24.51 0.33 -21.77
C THR A 193 -24.41 0.16 -23.29
N ASP A 194 -25.51 0.35 -24.04
CA ASP A 194 -25.51 0.30 -25.51
C ASP A 194 -24.59 1.37 -26.12
N LYS A 195 -24.66 2.60 -25.59
CA LYS A 195 -23.74 3.68 -26.00
C LYS A 195 -22.29 3.32 -25.71
N ALA A 196 -22.01 2.77 -24.52
CA ALA A 196 -20.68 2.31 -24.15
C ALA A 196 -20.21 1.17 -25.07
N GLN A 197 -21.06 0.21 -25.41
CA GLN A 197 -20.70 -0.89 -26.31
C GLN A 197 -20.34 -0.40 -27.70
N VAL A 198 -21.11 0.53 -28.28
CA VAL A 198 -20.79 1.14 -29.58
C VAL A 198 -19.42 1.81 -29.52
N MET A 199 -19.15 2.59 -28.48
CA MET A 199 -17.84 3.23 -28.26
C MET A 199 -16.72 2.19 -28.13
N PHE A 200 -17.00 1.11 -27.40
CA PHE A 200 -16.03 0.05 -27.14
C PHE A 200 -15.61 -0.66 -28.43
N ILE A 201 -16.57 -1.00 -29.30
CA ILE A 201 -16.29 -1.60 -30.61
C ILE A 201 -15.35 -0.71 -31.43
N ASP A 202 -15.56 0.61 -31.41
CA ASP A 202 -14.70 1.55 -32.14
C ASP A 202 -13.31 1.70 -31.51
N VAL A 203 -13.21 1.65 -30.17
CA VAL A 203 -11.93 1.57 -29.45
C VAL A 203 -11.15 0.32 -29.87
N LEU A 204 -11.80 -0.84 -29.90
CA LEU A 204 -11.17 -2.11 -30.29
C LEU A 204 -10.68 -2.10 -31.74
N LYS A 205 -11.48 -1.57 -32.68
CA LYS A 205 -11.05 -1.40 -34.09
C LYS A 205 -9.75 -0.60 -34.23
N LYS A 206 -9.54 0.40 -33.36
CA LYS A 206 -8.33 1.25 -33.36
C LYS A 206 -7.14 0.60 -32.62
N LYS A 207 -7.38 -0.39 -31.76
CA LYS A 207 -6.40 -0.97 -30.84
C LYS A 207 -6.16 -2.47 -31.05
N LYS A 208 -6.34 -2.98 -32.29
CA LYS A 208 -6.38 -4.42 -32.66
C LYS A 208 -5.38 -5.36 -31.97
N ASN A 209 -4.17 -4.92 -31.62
CA ASN A 209 -3.16 -5.78 -30.98
C ASN A 209 -3.23 -5.80 -29.44
N ASN A 210 -4.16 -5.05 -28.83
CA ASN A 210 -4.21 -4.76 -27.39
C ASN A 210 -5.60 -5.01 -26.79
N GLU A 211 -6.48 -5.76 -27.46
CA GLU A 211 -7.86 -5.98 -27.03
C GLU A 211 -7.98 -6.51 -25.61
N ILE A 212 -7.11 -7.45 -25.21
CA ILE A 212 -7.12 -8.04 -23.87
C ILE A 212 -6.83 -7.03 -22.74
N HIS A 213 -6.14 -5.92 -23.03
CA HIS A 213 -5.93 -4.86 -22.04
C HIS A 213 -7.24 -4.17 -21.61
N PHE A 214 -8.33 -4.39 -22.35
CA PHE A 214 -9.66 -3.90 -22.03
C PHE A 214 -10.54 -4.94 -21.31
N TYR A 215 -9.97 -6.01 -20.73
CA TYR A 215 -10.76 -7.04 -20.04
C TYR A 215 -11.71 -6.49 -18.96
N LYS A 216 -11.30 -5.42 -18.24
CA LYS A 216 -12.17 -4.77 -17.24
C LYS A 216 -13.39 -4.11 -17.88
N ASP A 217 -13.20 -3.45 -19.03
CA ASP A 217 -14.29 -2.82 -19.76
C ASP A 217 -15.26 -3.88 -20.33
N TYR A 218 -14.74 -5.02 -20.80
CA TYR A 218 -15.53 -6.20 -21.15
C TYR A 218 -16.38 -6.69 -19.97
N LEU A 219 -15.76 -6.96 -18.81
CA LEU A 219 -16.47 -7.45 -17.62
C LEU A 219 -17.53 -6.47 -17.13
N ASN A 220 -17.26 -5.16 -17.18
CA ASN A 220 -18.24 -4.13 -16.86
C ASN A 220 -19.45 -4.20 -17.81
N LEU A 221 -19.24 -4.27 -19.13
CA LEU A 221 -20.32 -4.40 -20.11
C LEU A 221 -21.14 -5.68 -19.88
N ILE A 222 -20.49 -6.82 -19.63
CA ILE A 222 -21.14 -8.11 -19.34
C ILE A 222 -22.08 -7.96 -18.13
N ASN A 223 -21.58 -7.39 -17.03
CA ASN A 223 -22.36 -7.20 -15.81
C ASN A 223 -23.52 -6.21 -16.00
N LEU A 224 -23.30 -5.12 -16.72
CA LEU A 224 -24.33 -4.11 -17.00
C LEU A 224 -25.45 -4.67 -17.89
N TYR A 225 -25.10 -5.42 -18.95
CA TYR A 225 -26.09 -6.10 -19.80
C TYR A 225 -26.87 -7.17 -19.06
N SER A 226 -26.18 -7.97 -18.24
CA SER A 226 -26.80 -8.98 -17.37
C SER A 226 -27.84 -8.34 -16.44
N PHE A 227 -27.46 -7.28 -15.72
CA PHE A 227 -28.37 -6.55 -14.84
C PHE A 227 -29.57 -5.96 -15.59
N ALA A 228 -29.35 -5.39 -16.78
CA ALA A 228 -30.42 -4.85 -17.62
C ALA A 228 -31.35 -5.92 -18.21
N GLY A 229 -31.07 -7.21 -17.99
CA GLY A 229 -31.85 -8.34 -18.48
C GLY A 229 -31.45 -8.82 -19.88
N ASN A 230 -30.44 -8.23 -20.52
CA ASN A 230 -29.95 -8.65 -21.83
C ASN A 230 -28.83 -9.70 -21.69
N LYS A 231 -29.20 -10.86 -21.15
CA LYS A 231 -28.27 -11.97 -20.88
C LYS A 231 -27.59 -12.51 -22.14
N GLN A 232 -28.26 -12.50 -23.29
CA GLN A 232 -27.70 -12.98 -24.55
C GLN A 232 -26.53 -12.11 -25.01
N GLN A 233 -26.65 -10.77 -24.91
CA GLN A 233 -25.56 -9.88 -25.26
C GLN A 233 -24.38 -10.01 -24.30
N ALA A 234 -24.66 -10.20 -23.01
CA ALA A 234 -23.64 -10.49 -22.00
C ALA A 234 -22.89 -11.79 -22.31
N LEU A 235 -23.60 -12.85 -22.73
CA LEU A 235 -23.00 -14.11 -23.16
C LEU A 235 -22.07 -13.92 -24.37
N ILE A 236 -22.51 -13.20 -25.42
CA ILE A 236 -21.68 -12.90 -26.60
C ILE A 236 -20.39 -12.18 -26.20
N LEU A 237 -20.47 -11.20 -25.29
CA LEU A 237 -19.29 -10.47 -24.80
C LEU A 237 -18.36 -11.38 -23.98
N SER A 238 -18.90 -12.31 -23.20
CA SER A 238 -18.10 -13.27 -22.44
C SER A 238 -17.26 -14.18 -23.36
N GLU A 239 -17.85 -14.66 -24.46
CA GLU A 239 -17.13 -15.47 -25.45
C GLU A 239 -16.07 -14.66 -26.20
N GLN A 240 -16.36 -13.39 -26.50
CA GLN A 240 -15.39 -12.47 -27.11
C GLN A 240 -14.19 -12.26 -26.18
N LEU A 241 -14.45 -12.03 -24.89
CA LEU A 241 -13.41 -11.87 -23.89
C LEU A 241 -12.56 -13.14 -23.74
N LEU A 242 -13.17 -14.34 -23.70
CA LEU A 242 -12.42 -15.61 -23.66
C LEU A 242 -11.48 -15.74 -24.87
N ARG A 243 -11.96 -15.43 -26.08
CA ARG A 243 -11.14 -15.46 -27.29
C ARG A 243 -10.00 -14.45 -27.25
N ALA A 244 -10.26 -13.24 -26.76
CA ALA A 244 -9.24 -12.20 -26.64
C ALA A 244 -8.17 -12.54 -25.58
N ALA A 245 -8.56 -13.25 -24.53
CA ALA A 245 -7.68 -13.61 -23.42
C ALA A 245 -6.71 -14.75 -23.73
N GLY A 246 -7.04 -15.59 -24.72
CA GLY A 246 -6.23 -16.76 -25.07
C GLY A 246 -6.40 -17.90 -24.07
N ASP A 247 -5.32 -18.65 -23.81
CA ASP A 247 -5.32 -19.88 -23.02
C ASP A 247 -4.40 -19.84 -21.78
N LYS A 248 -3.67 -18.74 -21.56
CA LYS A 248 -2.73 -18.60 -20.43
C LYS A 248 -2.35 -17.15 -20.12
N GLY A 249 -1.85 -16.95 -18.91
CA GLY A 249 -1.25 -15.69 -18.44
C GLY A 249 -2.20 -14.86 -17.59
N THR A 250 -1.68 -13.79 -16.99
CA THR A 250 -2.40 -13.01 -15.96
C THR A 250 -3.75 -12.47 -16.44
N TYR A 251 -3.85 -12.01 -17.69
CA TYR A 251 -5.11 -11.49 -18.21
C TYR A 251 -6.14 -12.60 -18.47
N TYR A 252 -5.69 -13.80 -18.85
CA TYR A 252 -6.55 -14.98 -18.95
C TYR A 252 -7.14 -15.32 -17.59
N ASP A 253 -6.32 -15.42 -16.55
CA ASP A 253 -6.77 -15.76 -15.20
C ASP A 253 -7.82 -14.75 -14.68
N LEU A 254 -7.58 -13.45 -14.92
CA LEU A 254 -8.49 -12.37 -14.52
C LEU A 254 -9.80 -12.38 -15.30
N ALA A 255 -9.74 -12.59 -16.62
CA ALA A 255 -10.93 -12.69 -17.47
C ALA A 255 -11.78 -13.91 -17.10
N LEU A 256 -11.13 -15.06 -16.94
CA LEU A 256 -11.76 -16.34 -16.64
C LEU A 256 -12.56 -16.29 -15.33
N SER A 257 -11.96 -15.73 -14.26
CA SER A 257 -12.64 -15.57 -12.98
C SER A 257 -13.91 -14.71 -13.08
N GLY A 258 -13.84 -13.58 -13.79
CA GLY A 258 -14.99 -12.71 -14.02
C GLY A 258 -16.10 -13.37 -14.84
N ILE A 259 -15.74 -14.12 -15.88
CA ILE A 259 -16.69 -14.85 -16.74
C ILE A 259 -17.37 -15.99 -15.98
N MET A 260 -16.63 -16.75 -15.19
CA MET A 260 -17.20 -17.81 -14.35
C MET A 260 -18.20 -17.26 -13.33
N ALA A 261 -17.87 -16.14 -12.68
CA ALA A 261 -18.78 -15.46 -11.76
C ALA A 261 -20.06 -15.00 -12.48
N PHE A 262 -19.94 -14.46 -13.70
CA PHE A 262 -21.08 -14.10 -14.54
C PHE A 262 -21.96 -15.31 -14.88
N TYR A 263 -21.37 -16.41 -15.35
CA TYR A 263 -22.12 -17.62 -15.71
C TYR A 263 -22.87 -18.20 -14.52
N HIS A 264 -22.18 -18.33 -13.38
CA HIS A 264 -22.78 -18.82 -12.14
C HIS A 264 -23.94 -17.92 -11.67
N ALA A 265 -23.73 -16.60 -11.62
CA ALA A 265 -24.75 -15.65 -11.17
C ALA A 265 -25.99 -15.57 -12.09
N ASN A 266 -25.86 -15.99 -13.35
CA ASN A 266 -26.93 -15.87 -14.35
C ASN A 266 -27.59 -17.19 -14.75
N GLY A 267 -27.11 -18.33 -14.25
CA GLY A 267 -27.65 -19.66 -14.51
C GLY A 267 -27.15 -20.34 -15.79
N PHE A 268 -26.01 -19.89 -16.35
CA PHE A 268 -25.37 -20.48 -17.52
C PHE A 268 -24.59 -21.75 -17.14
N THR A 269 -25.33 -22.79 -16.72
CA THR A 269 -24.78 -23.97 -16.06
C THR A 269 -23.91 -24.81 -17.01
N GLU A 270 -24.28 -24.93 -18.28
CA GLU A 270 -23.53 -25.71 -19.26
C GLU A 270 -22.18 -25.06 -19.58
N GLU A 271 -22.19 -23.75 -19.86
CA GLU A 271 -21.00 -22.96 -20.16
C GLU A 271 -20.06 -22.92 -18.95
N TYR A 272 -20.62 -22.74 -17.75
CA TYR A 272 -19.89 -22.78 -16.49
C TYR A 272 -19.17 -24.12 -16.27
N ASN A 273 -19.90 -25.23 -16.39
CA ASN A 273 -19.33 -26.57 -16.19
C ASN A 273 -18.27 -26.92 -17.25
N ALA A 274 -18.50 -26.53 -18.51
CA ALA A 274 -17.53 -26.72 -19.59
C ALA A 274 -16.22 -25.96 -19.32
N LEU A 275 -16.33 -24.75 -18.76
CA LEU A 275 -15.18 -23.92 -18.43
C LEU A 275 -14.37 -24.52 -17.27
N ILE A 276 -15.03 -24.98 -16.20
CA ILE A 276 -14.38 -25.72 -15.10
C ILE A 276 -13.67 -26.96 -15.62
N ALA A 277 -14.36 -27.80 -16.40
CA ALA A 277 -13.79 -29.04 -16.92
C ALA A 277 -12.55 -28.77 -17.79
N THR A 278 -12.58 -27.71 -18.59
CA THR A 278 -11.44 -27.29 -19.42
C THR A 278 -10.27 -26.82 -18.56
N SER A 279 -10.53 -26.02 -17.51
CA SER A 279 -9.48 -25.58 -16.58
C SER A 279 -8.83 -26.76 -15.84
N ILE A 280 -9.63 -27.69 -15.31
CA ILE A 280 -9.13 -28.91 -14.64
C ILE A 280 -8.27 -29.73 -15.61
N ALA A 281 -8.79 -30.02 -16.81
CA ALA A 281 -8.08 -30.82 -17.80
C ALA A 281 -6.76 -30.17 -18.26
N THR A 282 -6.71 -28.84 -18.32
CA THR A 282 -5.50 -28.10 -18.69
C THR A 282 -4.44 -28.19 -17.60
N THR A 283 -4.84 -28.02 -16.33
CA THR A 283 -3.94 -28.19 -15.18
C THR A 283 -3.40 -29.62 -15.11
N ASP A 284 -4.27 -30.63 -15.26
CA ASP A 284 -3.90 -32.05 -15.19
C ASP A 284 -2.97 -32.49 -16.34
N LYS A 285 -3.10 -31.89 -17.54
CA LYS A 285 -2.26 -32.22 -18.71
C LYS A 285 -0.93 -31.48 -18.74
N SER A 286 -0.69 -30.54 -17.82
CA SER A 286 0.49 -29.67 -17.84
C SER A 286 1.77 -30.44 -17.45
N PHE A 287 2.30 -31.27 -18.35
CA PHE A 287 3.54 -32.02 -18.12
C PHE A 287 4.72 -31.07 -17.80
N SER A 288 5.46 -31.35 -16.72
CA SER A 288 6.77 -30.73 -16.48
C SER A 288 7.72 -31.62 -15.69
N PHE A 289 9.01 -31.44 -15.98
CA PHE A 289 10.13 -32.07 -15.26
C PHE A 289 10.34 -31.53 -13.83
N ALA A 290 9.55 -30.54 -13.39
CA ALA A 290 9.60 -29.93 -12.06
C ALA A 290 8.18 -29.86 -11.45
N PRO A 291 8.06 -29.88 -10.11
CA PRO A 291 6.77 -29.73 -9.42
C PRO A 291 6.11 -28.41 -9.80
N LYS A 292 4.81 -28.42 -10.15
CA LYS A 292 4.03 -27.20 -10.44
C LYS A 292 2.85 -26.97 -9.48
N PRO A 293 3.06 -26.89 -8.15
CA PRO A 293 2.05 -26.40 -7.22
C PRO A 293 1.40 -25.09 -7.64
N ILE A 294 2.13 -24.21 -8.34
CA ILE A 294 1.61 -22.92 -8.80
C ILE A 294 0.37 -23.06 -9.72
N GLU A 295 0.32 -24.07 -10.60
CA GLU A 295 -0.82 -24.25 -11.51
C GLU A 295 -2.04 -24.82 -10.76
N GLU A 296 -1.83 -25.68 -9.76
CA GLU A 296 -2.91 -26.09 -8.85
C GLU A 296 -3.44 -24.90 -8.04
N ILE A 297 -2.57 -24.05 -7.51
CA ILE A 297 -3.00 -22.88 -6.73
C ILE A 297 -3.82 -21.92 -7.58
N LYS A 298 -3.46 -21.71 -8.84
CA LYS A 298 -4.26 -20.89 -9.76
C LYS A 298 -5.66 -21.49 -9.97
N LEU A 299 -5.75 -22.80 -10.21
CA LEU A 299 -7.03 -23.49 -10.34
C LEU A 299 -7.85 -23.42 -9.04
N ILE A 300 -7.24 -23.66 -7.88
CA ILE A 300 -7.91 -23.56 -6.58
C ILE A 300 -8.45 -22.14 -6.34
N ARG A 301 -7.68 -21.10 -6.68
CA ARG A 301 -8.13 -19.70 -6.59
C ARG A 301 -9.33 -19.43 -7.49
N LEU A 302 -9.32 -19.97 -8.71
CA LEU A 302 -10.43 -19.87 -9.65
C LEU A 302 -11.70 -20.57 -9.13
N LEU A 303 -11.56 -21.80 -8.63
CA LEU A 303 -12.65 -22.56 -8.02
C LEU A 303 -13.20 -21.87 -6.76
N ASN A 304 -12.33 -21.24 -5.97
CA ASN A 304 -12.75 -20.47 -4.81
C ASN A 304 -13.57 -19.23 -5.17
N ALA A 305 -13.24 -18.55 -6.27
CA ALA A 305 -14.01 -17.39 -6.75
C ALA A 305 -15.47 -17.74 -7.08
N THR A 306 -15.76 -19.02 -7.26
CA THR A 306 -17.08 -19.55 -7.63
C THR A 306 -17.66 -20.52 -6.59
N ASN A 307 -17.03 -20.60 -5.41
CA ASN A 307 -17.48 -21.39 -4.25
C ASN A 307 -17.56 -22.91 -4.49
N GLU A 308 -16.69 -23.45 -5.35
CA GLU A 308 -16.61 -24.88 -5.67
C GLU A 308 -15.88 -25.70 -4.58
N THR A 309 -16.40 -25.66 -3.36
CA THR A 309 -15.74 -26.23 -2.16
C THR A 309 -15.39 -27.72 -2.26
N GLY A 310 -16.21 -28.51 -2.96
CA GLY A 310 -15.95 -29.93 -3.19
C GLY A 310 -14.72 -30.16 -4.06
N LEU A 311 -14.66 -29.47 -5.20
CA LEU A 311 -13.52 -29.52 -6.13
C LEU A 311 -12.25 -28.95 -5.48
N ILE A 312 -12.36 -27.87 -4.72
CA ILE A 312 -11.22 -27.30 -3.97
C ILE A 312 -10.59 -28.36 -3.07
N LYS A 313 -11.41 -29.11 -2.31
CA LYS A 313 -10.90 -30.19 -1.43
C LYS A 313 -10.21 -31.30 -2.22
N GLU A 314 -10.77 -31.72 -3.35
CA GLU A 314 -10.17 -32.70 -4.24
C GLU A 314 -8.82 -32.22 -4.79
N ARG A 315 -8.74 -30.96 -5.24
CA ARG A 315 -7.50 -30.38 -5.77
C ARG A 315 -6.43 -30.24 -4.69
N ILE A 316 -6.80 -29.86 -3.46
CA ILE A 316 -5.86 -29.78 -2.34
C ILE A 316 -5.38 -31.18 -1.93
N ASP A 317 -6.25 -32.18 -1.86
CA ASP A 317 -5.84 -33.57 -1.60
C ASP A 317 -4.80 -34.05 -2.63
N LYS A 318 -5.08 -33.82 -3.93
CA LYS A 318 -4.16 -34.12 -5.01
C LYS A 318 -2.81 -33.39 -4.85
N LEU A 319 -2.83 -32.08 -4.57
CA LEU A 319 -1.63 -31.26 -4.35
C LEU A 319 -0.76 -31.75 -3.19
N MET A 320 -1.38 -32.32 -2.15
CA MET A 320 -0.68 -32.76 -0.93
C MET A 320 -0.10 -34.17 -1.07
N ILE A 321 -0.78 -35.06 -1.78
CA ILE A 321 -0.50 -36.50 -1.74
C ILE A 321 0.13 -37.02 -3.04
N SER A 322 -0.16 -36.41 -4.19
CA SER A 322 0.31 -36.95 -5.47
C SER A 322 1.83 -36.76 -5.65
N PRO A 323 2.57 -37.81 -6.07
CA PRO A 323 4.03 -37.73 -6.26
C PRO A 323 4.50 -36.65 -7.23
N GLU A 324 3.67 -36.27 -8.19
CA GLU A 324 3.95 -35.19 -9.15
C GLU A 324 4.06 -33.80 -8.52
N TYR A 325 3.63 -33.62 -7.26
CA TYR A 325 3.77 -32.38 -6.48
C TYR A 325 4.74 -32.52 -5.29
N ALA A 326 5.62 -33.51 -5.28
CA ALA A 326 6.68 -33.61 -4.27
C ALA A 326 7.65 -32.42 -4.38
N CYS A 327 7.94 -31.73 -3.28
CA CYS A 327 8.62 -30.44 -3.27
C CYS A 327 10.15 -30.49 -3.24
N TYR A 328 10.75 -31.60 -2.79
CA TYR A 328 12.20 -31.70 -2.61
C TYR A 328 12.77 -30.51 -1.82
N ASP A 329 13.80 -29.83 -2.34
CA ASP A 329 14.41 -28.62 -1.75
C ASP A 329 13.85 -27.30 -2.30
N ASP A 330 12.78 -27.34 -3.12
CA ASP A 330 12.15 -26.14 -3.67
C ASP A 330 11.25 -25.47 -2.62
N ARG A 331 11.77 -24.41 -2.00
CA ARG A 331 11.02 -23.59 -1.04
C ARG A 331 9.68 -23.08 -1.59
N TYR A 332 9.59 -22.71 -2.87
CA TYR A 332 8.37 -22.12 -3.43
C TYR A 332 7.25 -23.16 -3.51
N CYS A 333 7.61 -24.43 -3.72
CA CYS A 333 6.65 -25.52 -3.68
C CYS A 333 5.95 -25.63 -2.31
N TYR A 334 6.70 -25.56 -1.21
CA TYR A 334 6.13 -25.56 0.14
C TYR A 334 5.29 -24.32 0.42
N GLU A 335 5.73 -23.14 -0.03
CA GLU A 335 4.94 -21.90 0.12
C GLU A 335 3.57 -22.03 -0.56
N TYR A 336 3.52 -22.60 -1.77
CA TYR A 336 2.26 -22.87 -2.46
C TYR A 336 1.40 -23.91 -1.74
N LYS A 337 1.97 -25.01 -1.22
CA LYS A 337 1.21 -25.99 -0.43
C LYS A 337 0.59 -25.32 0.81
N ILE A 338 1.34 -24.50 1.55
CA ILE A 338 0.81 -23.76 2.71
C ILE A 338 -0.28 -22.76 2.31
N ASP A 339 -0.09 -22.00 1.23
CA ASP A 339 -1.12 -21.08 0.71
C ASP A 339 -2.44 -21.83 0.41
N SER A 340 -2.37 -23.07 -0.05
CA SER A 340 -3.57 -23.89 -0.30
C SER A 340 -4.37 -24.22 0.97
N LEU A 341 -3.69 -24.39 2.11
CA LEU A 341 -4.34 -24.74 3.37
C LEU A 341 -5.28 -23.63 3.85
N ASN A 342 -5.00 -22.37 3.46
CA ASN A 342 -5.88 -21.25 3.77
C ASN A 342 -7.32 -21.48 3.26
N PHE A 343 -7.50 -22.11 2.10
CA PHE A 343 -8.84 -22.43 1.59
C PHE A 343 -9.58 -23.46 2.45
N LEU A 344 -8.85 -24.40 3.06
CA LEU A 344 -9.43 -25.37 4.00
C LEU A 344 -9.78 -24.72 5.33
N TYR A 345 -8.91 -23.85 5.86
CA TYR A 345 -9.20 -23.11 7.09
C TYR A 345 -10.40 -22.16 6.91
N LEU A 346 -10.46 -21.42 5.81
CA LEU A 346 -11.60 -20.54 5.50
C LEU A 346 -12.91 -21.31 5.33
N SER A 347 -12.85 -22.57 4.85
CA SER A 347 -14.01 -23.46 4.76
C SER A 347 -14.27 -24.30 6.02
N LYS A 348 -13.66 -23.94 7.16
CA LYS A 348 -13.82 -24.61 8.47
C LYS A 348 -13.48 -26.11 8.44
N SER A 349 -12.51 -26.48 7.61
CA SER A 349 -12.01 -27.85 7.48
C SER A 349 -10.65 -28.01 8.20
N ASP A 350 -10.52 -27.44 9.40
CA ASP A 350 -9.27 -27.34 10.17
C ASP A 350 -8.59 -28.69 10.39
N ALA A 351 -9.33 -29.74 10.76
CA ALA A 351 -8.74 -31.07 10.97
C ALA A 351 -8.07 -31.64 9.70
N LEU A 352 -8.62 -31.34 8.53
CA LEU A 352 -8.04 -31.76 7.25
C LEU A 352 -6.83 -30.90 6.90
N ALA A 353 -6.91 -29.60 7.14
CA ALA A 353 -5.80 -28.68 6.93
C ALA A 353 -4.61 -28.99 7.85
N ASP A 354 -4.86 -29.29 9.12
CA ASP A 354 -3.84 -29.69 10.11
C ASP A 354 -3.19 -31.03 9.72
N LYS A 355 -3.98 -31.98 9.21
CA LYS A 355 -3.44 -33.24 8.64
C LYS A 355 -2.46 -32.94 7.50
N TYR A 356 -2.83 -32.07 6.57
CA TYR A 356 -1.95 -31.71 5.46
C TYR A 356 -0.75 -30.87 5.88
N LEU A 357 -0.91 -29.99 6.87
CA LEU A 357 0.22 -29.28 7.46
C LEU A 357 1.27 -30.25 8.00
N ASN A 358 0.85 -31.30 8.71
CA ASN A 358 1.77 -32.33 9.19
C ASN A 358 2.48 -33.06 8.04
N ILE A 359 1.77 -33.39 6.95
CA ILE A 359 2.39 -33.99 5.75
C ILE A 359 3.47 -33.06 5.16
N ILE A 360 3.19 -31.76 5.05
CA ILE A 360 4.15 -30.77 4.54
C ILE A 360 5.38 -30.68 5.45
N ILE A 361 5.18 -30.70 6.77
CA ILE A 361 6.27 -30.65 7.75
C ILE A 361 7.11 -31.94 7.67
N GLU A 362 6.49 -33.11 7.64
CA GLU A 362 7.17 -34.41 7.48
C GLU A 362 7.97 -34.47 6.17
N GLU A 363 7.39 -34.00 5.06
CA GLU A 363 8.06 -33.92 3.77
C GLU A 363 9.32 -33.03 3.85
N SER A 364 9.23 -31.87 4.51
CA SER A 364 10.37 -30.97 4.69
C SER A 364 11.48 -31.57 5.54
N GLN A 365 11.15 -32.37 6.56
CA GLN A 365 12.12 -32.98 7.48
C GLN A 365 12.98 -34.06 6.82
N ASN A 366 12.56 -34.60 5.67
CA ASN A 366 13.37 -35.53 4.88
C ASN A 366 14.56 -34.85 4.16
N GLN A 367 14.64 -33.52 4.21
CA GLN A 367 15.73 -32.75 3.60
C GLN A 367 16.99 -32.72 4.48
N LYS A 368 18.14 -32.42 3.86
CA LYS A 368 19.37 -32.09 4.61
C LYS A 368 19.17 -30.77 5.36
N PHE A 369 19.96 -30.55 6.42
CA PHE A 369 19.81 -29.40 7.33
C PHE A 369 19.70 -28.03 6.63
N ASN A 370 20.62 -27.67 5.72
CA ASN A 370 20.60 -26.34 5.09
C ASN A 370 19.34 -26.10 4.19
N PRO A 371 18.95 -27.02 3.29
CA PRO A 371 17.66 -26.92 2.61
C PRO A 371 16.46 -26.94 3.56
N TRP A 372 16.46 -27.83 4.55
CA TRP A 372 15.41 -27.95 5.56
C TRP A 372 15.19 -26.63 6.33
N GLU A 373 16.27 -25.98 6.76
CA GLU A 373 16.23 -24.69 7.45
C GLU A 373 15.55 -23.62 6.58
N THR A 374 15.95 -23.53 5.31
CA THR A 374 15.40 -22.55 4.37
C THR A 374 13.91 -22.79 4.13
N VAL A 375 13.52 -24.05 3.90
CA VAL A 375 12.12 -24.47 3.69
C VAL A 375 11.29 -24.21 4.95
N THR A 376 11.75 -24.64 6.12
CA THR A 376 11.05 -24.47 7.40
C THR A 376 10.80 -23.00 7.70
N LYS A 377 11.78 -22.13 7.42
CA LYS A 377 11.65 -20.68 7.58
C LYS A 377 10.53 -20.12 6.68
N SER A 378 10.50 -20.55 5.42
CA SER A 378 9.44 -20.19 4.47
C SER A 378 8.07 -20.69 4.93
N ILE A 379 7.96 -21.92 5.45
CA ILE A 379 6.72 -22.47 6.00
C ILE A 379 6.23 -21.64 7.19
N VAL A 380 7.10 -21.35 8.17
CA VAL A 380 6.76 -20.52 9.34
C VAL A 380 6.24 -19.15 8.90
N LYS A 381 6.96 -18.48 7.99
CA LYS A 381 6.53 -17.19 7.45
C LYS A 381 5.15 -17.29 6.76
N LYS A 382 4.93 -18.32 5.95
CA LYS A 382 3.67 -18.50 5.23
C LYS A 382 2.50 -18.83 6.15
N LEU A 383 2.73 -19.61 7.20
CA LEU A 383 1.72 -19.84 8.25
C LEU A 383 1.27 -18.53 8.88
N VAL A 384 2.21 -17.61 9.14
CA VAL A 384 1.89 -16.26 9.65
C VAL A 384 1.13 -15.44 8.61
N ASP A 385 1.54 -15.46 7.33
CA ASP A 385 0.84 -14.77 6.23
C ASP A 385 -0.65 -15.19 6.14
N ILE A 386 -0.97 -16.46 6.43
CA ILE A 386 -2.34 -16.99 6.42
C ILE A 386 -3.02 -16.96 7.81
N GLY A 387 -2.43 -16.29 8.81
CA GLY A 387 -3.02 -16.10 10.14
C GLY A 387 -2.89 -17.28 11.12
N ARG A 388 -2.08 -18.29 10.81
CA ARG A 388 -1.84 -19.51 11.61
C ARG A 388 -0.62 -19.35 12.53
N ILE A 389 -0.69 -18.36 13.42
CA ILE A 389 0.39 -17.96 14.31
C ILE A 389 0.74 -19.06 15.33
N ALA A 390 -0.25 -19.79 15.84
CA ALA A 390 -0.03 -20.85 16.82
C ALA A 390 0.79 -22.01 16.24
N GLU A 391 0.48 -22.41 15.00
CA GLU A 391 1.19 -23.44 14.25
C GLU A 391 2.60 -22.97 13.88
N ALA A 392 2.74 -21.72 13.44
CA ALA A 392 4.03 -21.11 13.17
C ALA A 392 4.94 -21.12 14.41
N LYS A 393 4.39 -20.77 15.58
CA LYS A 393 5.10 -20.78 16.86
C LYS A 393 5.51 -22.19 17.29
N LYS A 394 4.61 -23.17 17.14
CA LYS A 394 4.93 -24.57 17.40
C LYS A 394 6.05 -25.07 16.49
N LEU A 395 5.97 -24.79 15.19
CA LEU A 395 7.00 -25.20 14.23
C LEU A 395 8.37 -24.56 14.53
N ALA A 396 8.41 -23.29 14.95
CA ALA A 396 9.66 -22.65 15.38
C ALA A 396 10.26 -23.33 16.63
N ALA A 397 9.41 -23.72 17.60
CA ALA A 397 9.84 -24.47 18.78
C ALA A 397 10.36 -25.87 18.45
N ASP A 398 9.66 -26.59 17.57
CA ASP A 398 10.08 -27.91 17.10
C ASP A 398 11.39 -27.81 16.29
N ALA A 399 11.56 -26.74 15.50
CA ALA A 399 12.79 -26.47 14.76
C ALA A 399 13.97 -26.22 15.71
N GLU A 400 13.81 -25.49 16.81
CA GLU A 400 14.88 -25.27 17.79
C GLU A 400 15.51 -26.59 18.27
N VAL A 401 14.71 -27.63 18.50
CA VAL A 401 15.21 -28.95 18.91
C VAL A 401 16.16 -29.52 17.86
N ILE A 402 15.81 -29.40 16.59
CA ILE A 402 16.63 -29.87 15.47
C ILE A 402 17.91 -29.03 15.38
N TYR A 403 17.83 -27.69 15.46
CA TYR A 403 19.01 -26.81 15.45
C TYR A 403 20.00 -27.18 16.56
N LEU A 404 19.52 -27.31 17.80
CA LEU A 404 20.36 -27.66 18.94
C LEU A 404 21.02 -29.03 18.78
N SER A 405 20.35 -29.98 18.11
CA SER A 405 20.91 -31.31 17.84
C SER A 405 21.96 -31.30 16.72
N GLN A 406 21.70 -30.57 15.62
CA GLN A 406 22.54 -30.58 14.41
C GLN A 406 23.77 -29.70 14.55
N LEU A 407 23.69 -28.62 15.33
CA LEU A 407 24.74 -27.61 15.46
C LEU A 407 25.57 -27.74 16.74
N LYS A 408 25.33 -28.80 17.53
CA LYS A 408 25.93 -28.99 18.87
C LYS A 408 27.46 -28.95 18.85
N ASP A 409 28.07 -29.56 17.86
CA ASP A 409 29.53 -29.73 17.75
C ASP A 409 30.17 -28.71 16.81
N SER A 410 29.39 -27.77 16.27
CA SER A 410 29.87 -26.75 15.34
C SER A 410 30.45 -25.53 16.07
N PRO A 411 31.52 -24.90 15.56
CA PRO A 411 32.09 -23.70 16.16
C PRO A 411 31.05 -22.57 16.25
N PRO A 412 30.88 -21.87 17.40
CA PRO A 412 29.84 -20.86 17.59
C PRO A 412 29.79 -19.78 16.49
N LYS A 413 30.95 -19.32 16.01
CA LYS A 413 31.05 -18.31 14.94
C LYS A 413 30.49 -18.78 13.59
N GLU A 414 30.58 -20.06 13.29
CA GLU A 414 30.16 -20.63 12.00
C GLU A 414 28.64 -20.86 11.94
N VAL A 415 27.99 -20.94 13.10
CA VAL A 415 26.55 -21.23 13.23
C VAL A 415 25.71 -20.04 13.70
N GLU A 416 26.32 -18.87 13.93
CA GLU A 416 25.57 -17.67 14.31
C GLU A 416 24.49 -17.32 13.29
N ARG A 417 24.75 -17.53 12.00
CA ARG A 417 23.76 -17.32 10.94
C ARG A 417 22.52 -18.19 11.17
N ASN A 418 22.70 -19.46 11.46
CA ASN A 418 21.60 -20.39 11.70
C ASN A 418 20.77 -19.95 12.92
N TYR A 419 21.42 -19.60 14.02
CA TYR A 419 20.68 -19.10 15.19
C TYR A 419 19.98 -17.76 14.95
N ARG A 420 20.47 -16.90 14.05
CA ARG A 420 19.72 -15.73 13.57
C ARG A 420 18.51 -16.15 12.75
N ASP A 421 18.65 -17.13 11.85
CA ASP A 421 17.52 -17.65 11.06
C ASP A 421 16.43 -18.26 11.97
N LEU A 422 16.80 -18.99 13.02
CA LEU A 422 15.87 -19.47 14.05
C LEU A 422 15.20 -18.32 14.84
N ALA A 423 15.96 -17.30 15.21
CA ALA A 423 15.41 -16.11 15.87
C ALA A 423 14.42 -15.36 14.95
N GLU A 424 14.69 -15.29 13.64
CA GLU A 424 13.74 -14.75 12.67
C GLU A 424 12.47 -15.60 12.55
N MET A 425 12.55 -16.93 12.61
CA MET A 425 11.36 -17.79 12.64
C MET A 425 10.47 -17.47 13.86
N TYR A 426 11.07 -17.39 15.05
CA TYR A 426 10.36 -16.97 16.25
C TYR A 426 9.79 -15.55 16.12
N GLY A 427 10.57 -14.64 15.53
CA GLY A 427 10.16 -13.28 15.23
C GLY A 427 8.98 -13.19 14.28
N PHE A 428 8.92 -14.01 13.22
CA PHE A 428 7.74 -14.10 12.34
C PHE A 428 6.51 -14.59 13.11
N ALA A 429 6.69 -15.60 13.95
CA ALA A 429 5.61 -16.19 14.76
C ALA A 429 5.16 -15.31 15.95
N GLY A 430 5.68 -14.09 16.09
CA GLY A 430 5.34 -13.19 17.20
C GLY A 430 5.94 -13.56 18.55
N ASP A 431 6.85 -14.54 18.61
CA ASP A 431 7.52 -14.95 19.84
C ASP A 431 8.89 -14.27 20.00
N VAL A 432 8.85 -12.95 20.17
CA VAL A 432 10.06 -12.11 20.27
C VAL A 432 10.89 -12.45 21.51
N VAL A 433 10.26 -12.95 22.59
CA VAL A 433 10.97 -13.38 23.81
C VAL A 433 11.88 -14.57 23.49
N SER A 434 11.36 -15.57 22.76
CA SER A 434 12.18 -16.70 22.30
C SER A 434 13.24 -16.26 21.30
N ALA A 435 12.91 -15.36 20.37
CA ALA A 435 13.88 -14.82 19.42
C ALA A 435 15.05 -14.13 20.15
N GLU A 436 14.76 -13.24 21.10
CA GLU A 436 15.76 -12.55 21.92
C GLU A 436 16.62 -13.52 22.74
N ARG A 437 16.00 -14.55 23.35
CA ARG A 437 16.73 -15.59 24.07
C ARG A 437 17.73 -16.31 23.18
N ILE A 438 17.32 -16.69 21.96
CA ILE A 438 18.21 -17.37 21.00
C ILE A 438 19.38 -16.46 20.62
N LEU A 439 19.11 -15.21 20.29
CA LEU A 439 20.14 -14.24 19.92
C LEU A 439 21.15 -14.02 21.05
N ASN A 440 20.68 -13.71 22.26
CA ASN A 440 21.55 -13.43 23.41
C ASN A 440 22.40 -14.64 23.81
N LYS A 441 21.89 -15.85 23.60
CA LYS A 441 22.59 -17.08 23.99
C LYS A 441 23.59 -17.57 22.94
N HIS A 442 23.28 -17.38 21.65
CA HIS A 442 23.98 -18.07 20.57
C HIS A 442 24.64 -17.13 19.53
N VAL A 443 24.38 -15.82 19.57
CA VAL A 443 24.93 -14.86 18.62
C VAL A 443 25.77 -13.83 19.36
N THR A 444 27.10 -13.93 19.25
CA THR A 444 28.03 -13.07 20.00
C THR A 444 28.00 -11.61 19.56
N THR A 445 27.53 -11.37 18.33
CA THR A 445 27.39 -10.05 17.71
C THR A 445 25.94 -9.56 17.69
N ALA A 446 25.06 -10.08 18.56
CA ALA A 446 23.67 -9.66 18.61
C ALA A 446 23.57 -8.14 18.82
N GLN A 447 23.18 -7.41 17.77
CA GLN A 447 23.08 -5.95 17.82
C GLN A 447 21.74 -5.55 18.42
N ASN A 448 21.77 -4.59 19.34
CA ASN A 448 20.57 -3.97 19.94
C ASN A 448 19.61 -3.46 18.86
N TYR A 449 20.14 -3.00 17.72
CA TYR A 449 19.38 -2.65 16.53
C TYR A 449 18.49 -3.80 16.02
N PHE A 450 19.04 -5.02 15.85
CA PHE A 450 18.30 -6.15 15.31
C PHE A 450 17.18 -6.60 16.24
N ILE A 451 17.46 -6.65 17.54
CA ILE A 451 16.46 -7.00 18.56
C ILE A 451 15.35 -5.94 18.59
N THR A 452 15.71 -4.65 18.57
CA THR A 452 14.74 -3.54 18.53
C THR A 452 13.84 -3.62 17.28
N ASP A 453 14.42 -3.94 16.12
CA ASP A 453 13.68 -4.13 14.87
C ASP A 453 12.67 -5.29 14.95
N LEU A 454 13.02 -6.39 15.63
CA LEU A 454 12.07 -7.49 15.88
C LEU A 454 10.87 -7.06 16.72
N PHE A 455 11.09 -6.29 17.79
CA PHE A 455 9.99 -5.73 18.61
C PHE A 455 9.12 -4.76 17.79
N ILE A 456 9.73 -3.90 16.96
CA ILE A 456 9.01 -2.99 16.05
C ILE A 456 8.15 -3.77 15.05
N LYS A 457 8.73 -4.78 14.36
CA LYS A 457 8.00 -5.60 13.39
C LYS A 457 6.81 -6.34 14.01
N ASN A 458 6.94 -6.73 15.28
CA ASN A 458 5.89 -7.41 16.03
C ASN A 458 4.95 -6.47 16.80
N LYS A 459 5.05 -5.15 16.55
CA LYS A 459 4.19 -4.13 17.17
C LYS A 459 4.26 -4.10 18.70
N GLN A 460 5.38 -4.53 19.26
CA GLN A 460 5.70 -4.48 20.69
C GLN A 460 6.44 -3.17 20.99
N TRP A 461 5.67 -2.07 20.95
CA TRP A 461 6.22 -0.72 20.93
C TRP A 461 6.90 -0.31 22.23
N ASP A 462 6.39 -0.75 23.37
CA ASP A 462 6.93 -0.38 24.68
C ASP A 462 8.28 -1.04 24.93
N GLU A 463 8.44 -2.32 24.56
CA GLU A 463 9.69 -3.05 24.63
C GLU A 463 10.73 -2.50 23.64
N ALA A 464 10.30 -2.09 22.44
CA ALA A 464 11.17 -1.39 21.49
C ALA A 464 11.61 -0.02 22.04
N ARG A 465 10.67 0.76 22.59
CA ARG A 465 10.96 2.05 23.22
C ARG A 465 11.97 1.91 24.36
N ALA A 466 11.79 0.93 25.25
CA ALA A 466 12.70 0.71 26.37
C ALA A 466 14.15 0.45 25.93
N ARG A 467 14.36 -0.07 24.71
CA ARG A 467 15.68 -0.29 24.11
C ARG A 467 16.24 0.97 23.46
N VAL A 468 15.43 1.66 22.67
CA VAL A 468 15.82 2.94 22.05
C VAL A 468 16.17 4.00 23.11
N VAL A 469 15.48 3.98 24.25
CA VAL A 469 15.79 4.88 25.38
C VAL A 469 17.19 4.67 25.95
N LYS A 470 17.74 3.45 25.85
CA LYS A 470 19.04 3.09 26.40
C LYS A 470 20.19 3.26 25.40
N ASP A 471 19.89 3.46 24.12
CA ASP A 471 20.87 3.46 23.03
C ASP A 471 20.61 4.62 22.06
N THR A 472 21.42 5.66 22.19
CA THR A 472 21.29 6.91 21.43
C THR A 472 21.60 6.76 19.94
N GLY A 473 22.14 5.61 19.49
CA GLY A 473 22.46 5.33 18.08
C GLY A 473 21.27 4.89 17.22
N LEU A 474 20.09 4.67 17.80
CA LEU A 474 18.92 4.09 17.12
C LEU A 474 17.97 5.16 16.53
N SER A 475 18.52 6.18 15.84
CA SER A 475 17.74 7.34 15.36
C SER A 475 16.62 7.01 14.37
N GLY A 476 16.87 6.10 13.42
CA GLY A 476 15.86 5.66 12.46
C GLY A 476 14.71 4.88 13.12
N GLN A 477 15.02 4.01 14.07
CA GLN A 477 14.01 3.26 14.84
C GLN A 477 13.21 4.18 15.77
N ASN A 478 13.84 5.20 16.33
CA ASN A 478 13.15 6.23 17.11
C ASN A 478 12.10 6.98 16.28
N LEU A 479 12.39 7.27 15.00
CA LEU A 479 11.42 7.90 14.10
C LEU A 479 10.20 7.00 13.89
N THR A 480 10.41 5.70 13.64
CA THR A 480 9.32 4.72 13.51
C THR A 480 8.51 4.61 14.81
N LEU A 481 9.16 4.60 15.97
CA LEU A 481 8.47 4.54 17.26
C LEU A 481 7.66 5.81 17.55
N LEU A 482 8.17 7.00 17.21
CA LEU A 482 7.40 8.24 17.31
C LEU A 482 6.09 8.14 16.53
N GLN A 483 6.14 7.67 15.28
CA GLN A 483 4.95 7.54 14.44
C GLN A 483 3.92 6.56 15.02
N ASN A 484 4.37 5.45 15.61
CA ASN A 484 3.48 4.40 16.10
C ASN A 484 2.96 4.67 17.52
N ILE A 485 3.83 5.05 18.45
CA ILE A 485 3.47 5.34 19.85
C ILE A 485 2.60 6.60 19.92
N CYS A 486 2.88 7.59 19.07
CA CYS A 486 2.09 8.82 18.97
C CYS A 486 1.03 8.79 17.87
N ALA A 487 0.45 7.61 17.57
CA ALA A 487 -0.77 7.54 16.78
C ALA A 487 -1.98 8.15 17.51
N THR A 488 -1.93 8.19 18.85
CA THR A 488 -2.93 8.84 19.70
C THR A 488 -2.24 9.58 20.86
N ASN A 489 -2.95 10.53 21.47
CA ASN A 489 -2.41 11.30 22.59
C ASN A 489 -2.48 10.49 23.90
N THR A 490 -1.41 9.76 24.21
CA THR A 490 -1.25 8.95 25.43
C THR A 490 -0.10 9.45 26.31
N PRO A 491 -0.07 9.09 27.61
CA PRO A 491 1.10 9.35 28.46
C PRO A 491 2.40 8.80 27.87
N GLU A 492 2.37 7.62 27.27
CA GLU A 492 3.51 6.95 26.64
C GLU A 492 4.05 7.77 25.46
N CYS A 493 3.15 8.31 24.63
CA CYS A 493 3.52 9.24 23.56
C CYS A 493 4.22 10.48 24.14
N MET A 494 3.63 11.14 25.14
CA MET A 494 4.21 12.33 25.74
C MET A 494 5.59 12.05 26.34
N GLN A 495 5.78 10.91 27.01
CA GLN A 495 7.09 10.51 27.51
C GLN A 495 8.09 10.23 26.39
N HIS A 496 7.66 9.64 25.28
CA HIS A 496 8.53 9.34 24.14
C HIS A 496 8.93 10.60 23.35
N ILE A 497 8.04 11.58 23.24
CA ILE A 497 8.34 12.93 22.75
C ILE A 497 9.42 13.58 23.62
N THR A 498 9.24 13.57 24.94
CA THR A 498 10.22 14.14 25.88
C THR A 498 11.57 13.44 25.78
N PHE A 499 11.58 12.10 25.68
CA PHE A 499 12.81 11.34 25.44
C PHE A 499 13.49 11.76 24.12
N THR A 500 12.73 11.86 23.04
CA THR A 500 13.27 12.26 21.73
C THR A 500 13.94 13.62 21.81
N LEU A 501 13.26 14.62 22.37
CA LEU A 501 13.79 15.98 22.55
C LEU A 501 15.08 15.98 23.40
N LYS A 502 15.12 15.19 24.49
CA LYS A 502 16.34 15.03 25.31
C LYS A 502 17.48 14.39 24.52
N SER A 503 17.20 13.35 23.74
CA SER A 503 18.21 12.64 22.95
C SER A 503 18.84 13.55 21.90
N MET A 504 18.07 14.46 21.30
CA MET A 504 18.57 15.44 20.35
C MET A 504 19.56 16.44 20.96
N LEU A 505 19.42 16.78 22.24
CA LEU A 505 20.36 17.68 22.94
C LEU A 505 21.73 17.03 23.21
N THR A 506 21.79 15.70 23.23
CA THR A 506 23.01 14.93 23.55
C THR A 506 23.81 14.50 22.31
N ARG A 507 23.30 14.76 21.12
CA ARG A 507 23.98 14.44 19.85
C ARG A 507 24.80 15.66 19.39
N GLU A 508 25.97 15.43 18.80
CA GLU A 508 26.83 16.50 18.27
C GLU A 508 26.07 17.40 17.28
N SER A 509 26.47 18.68 17.22
CA SER A 509 25.83 19.72 16.42
C SER A 509 25.67 19.30 14.96
N ILE A 510 24.46 19.52 14.47
CA ILE A 510 23.89 19.03 13.24
C ILE A 510 24.16 20.06 12.15
N THR A 511 25.18 19.79 11.32
CA THR A 511 25.43 20.53 10.07
C THR A 511 24.34 20.21 9.04
N ALA A 512 24.39 20.82 7.84
CA ALA A 512 23.49 20.53 6.72
C ALA A 512 23.43 19.04 6.29
N GLU A 513 24.29 18.18 6.86
CA GLU A 513 24.35 16.73 6.64
C GLU A 513 23.54 15.89 7.66
N ASP A 514 22.99 16.46 8.75
CA ASP A 514 22.10 15.70 9.64
C ASP A 514 20.63 15.73 9.20
N ALA A 515 20.38 14.92 8.17
CA ALA A 515 19.04 14.59 7.73
C ALA A 515 18.20 13.92 8.83
N SER A 516 18.83 13.21 9.79
CA SER A 516 18.11 12.36 10.74
C SER A 516 17.48 13.14 11.91
N GLY A 517 18.16 14.15 12.45
CA GLY A 517 17.63 15.00 13.52
C GLY A 517 16.55 15.96 13.02
N ASN A 518 16.69 16.49 11.81
CA ASN A 518 15.65 17.32 11.18
C ASN A 518 14.38 16.51 10.90
N GLN A 519 14.50 15.27 10.42
CA GLN A 519 13.35 14.37 10.23
C GLN A 519 12.59 14.11 11.53
N GLN A 520 13.30 13.92 12.65
CA GLN A 520 12.65 13.74 13.95
C GLN A 520 11.95 15.03 14.42
N LEU A 521 12.52 16.23 14.20
CA LEU A 521 11.85 17.51 14.51
C LEU A 521 10.60 17.73 13.64
N TYR A 522 10.67 17.43 12.34
CA TYR A 522 9.52 17.46 11.46
C TYR A 522 8.42 16.51 11.93
N GLN A 523 8.77 15.27 12.26
CA GLN A 523 7.82 14.29 12.78
C GLN A 523 7.16 14.73 14.10
N LEU A 524 7.93 15.36 14.99
CA LEU A 524 7.37 15.93 16.22
C LEU A 524 6.35 17.03 15.90
N GLY A 525 6.64 17.91 14.93
CA GLY A 525 5.71 18.96 14.50
C GLY A 525 4.41 18.39 13.93
N ILE A 526 4.53 17.34 13.11
CA ILE A 526 3.38 16.58 12.59
C ILE A 526 2.54 16.01 13.73
N ILE A 527 3.17 15.37 14.71
CA ILE A 527 2.49 14.78 15.88
C ILE A 527 1.78 15.85 16.71
N TYR A 528 2.44 16.98 16.98
CA TYR A 528 1.83 18.10 17.72
C TYR A 528 0.57 18.60 17.01
N HIS A 529 0.65 18.78 15.70
CA HIS A 529 -0.48 19.23 14.88
C HIS A 529 -1.61 18.20 14.79
N SER A 530 -1.30 16.98 14.36
CA SER A 530 -2.28 15.94 14.05
C SER A 530 -3.07 15.49 15.27
N LEU A 531 -2.42 15.48 16.45
CA LEU A 531 -3.07 15.14 17.72
C LEU A 531 -3.66 16.37 18.44
N GLY A 532 -3.46 17.59 17.92
CA GLY A 532 -3.90 18.82 18.57
C GLY A 532 -3.29 19.05 19.95
N ILE A 533 -2.09 18.52 20.20
CA ILE A 533 -1.42 18.58 21.50
C ILE A 533 -0.48 19.79 21.57
N LYS A 534 -0.40 20.40 22.75
CA LYS A 534 0.59 21.44 23.05
C LYS A 534 1.78 20.83 23.80
N PRO A 535 3.02 21.29 23.55
CA PRO A 535 4.16 20.90 24.36
C PRO A 535 3.90 21.18 25.84
N THR A 536 4.28 20.23 26.70
CA THR A 536 4.37 20.46 28.16
C THR A 536 5.44 21.50 28.48
N GLU A 537 5.44 22.05 29.70
CA GLU A 537 6.48 23.01 30.13
C GLU A 537 7.90 22.43 29.98
N GLU A 538 8.10 21.15 30.34
CA GLU A 538 9.38 20.47 30.16
C GLU A 538 9.76 20.38 28.67
N GLN A 539 8.83 19.94 27.82
CA GLN A 539 9.07 19.83 26.38
C GLN A 539 9.36 21.20 25.76
N GLN A 540 8.65 22.24 26.18
CA GLN A 540 8.87 23.61 25.73
C GLN A 540 10.26 24.13 26.14
N LEU A 541 10.72 23.83 27.35
CA LEU A 541 12.08 24.15 27.79
C LEU A 541 13.13 23.39 26.97
N LEU A 542 12.87 22.13 26.60
CA LEU A 542 13.76 21.36 25.74
C LEU A 542 13.80 21.93 24.31
N ILE A 543 12.65 22.31 23.75
CA ILE A 543 12.55 22.98 22.45
C ILE A 543 13.31 24.31 22.47
N GLN A 544 13.16 25.12 23.53
CA GLN A 544 13.90 26.36 23.70
C GLN A 544 15.42 26.11 23.74
N LYS A 545 15.89 25.12 24.50
CA LYS A 545 17.31 24.77 24.53
C LYS A 545 17.83 24.31 23.16
N LEU A 546 17.05 23.53 22.43
CA LEU A 546 17.39 23.12 21.07
C LEU A 546 17.47 24.32 20.12
N TYR A 547 16.57 25.29 20.28
CA TYR A 547 16.56 26.55 19.52
C TYR A 547 17.79 27.41 19.85
N ASP A 548 18.13 27.55 21.14
CA ASP A 548 19.28 28.32 21.59
C ASP A 548 20.60 27.68 21.13
N ASN A 549 20.71 26.34 21.21
CA ASN A 549 21.86 25.59 20.71
C ASN A 549 21.96 25.64 19.18
N ALA A 550 20.85 25.72 18.46
CA ALA A 550 20.86 25.91 17.01
C ALA A 550 21.43 27.28 16.61
N ALA A 551 21.41 28.27 17.52
CA ALA A 551 21.94 29.61 17.31
C ALA A 551 23.47 29.72 17.55
N ALA A 552 24.07 28.76 18.25
CA ALA A 552 25.48 28.71 18.63
C ALA A 552 26.30 27.88 17.64
#